data_AF-A0A0F5L1Y3-F1
#
_entry.id   AF-A0A0F5L1Y3-F1
#
_cell.length_a   1.000
_cell.length_b   1.000
_cell.length_c   1.000
_cell.angle_alpha   90.00
_cell.angle_beta   90.00
_cell.angle_gamma   90.00
#
_symmetry.space_group_name_H-M   'P 1'
#
loop_
_entity.id
_entity.type
_entity.pdbx_description
1 polymer ?
#
loop_
_entity_poly.entity_id
_entity_poly.type
_entity_poly.pdbx_seq_one_letter_code
_entity_poly.pdbx_strand_id
1 'polypeptide(L)'
;MNIPDPQTFTDPEKLRKLMANAVRLGYEDLAFNCKLRIAEIAGAAQDDVIEREFWTALIAAEEFKAAAAGKTSRLAKIRTKHRRVGAQRLLADMMMEEAVSDGFETLVAHGRAELTCEAIVLRHEDQFSVDAVNAARKKLMDHGVAMTDIAA
;
A
#
# COMPACT_ATOMS: atom_id res chain seq x y z
N MET A 1 -19.86 -23.91 4.64
CA MET A 1 -19.60 -22.80 5.59
C MET A 1 -19.70 -21.52 4.79
N ASN A 2 -20.50 -20.52 5.21
CA ASN A 2 -20.59 -19.25 4.48
C ASN A 2 -19.40 -18.38 4.90
N ILE A 3 -18.41 -18.21 4.01
CA ILE A 3 -17.24 -17.35 4.27
C ILE A 3 -17.69 -15.90 4.05
N PRO A 4 -17.58 -15.01 5.04
CA PRO A 4 -17.95 -13.61 4.86
C PRO A 4 -17.09 -12.95 3.79
N ASP A 5 -17.71 -12.18 2.90
CA ASP A 5 -16.99 -11.36 1.93
C ASP A 5 -16.48 -10.07 2.59
N PRO A 6 -15.15 -9.83 2.66
CA PRO A 6 -14.58 -8.61 3.23
C PRO A 6 -15.12 -7.32 2.61
N GLN A 7 -15.49 -7.33 1.32
CA GLN A 7 -15.95 -6.12 0.62
C GLN A 7 -17.26 -5.56 1.21
N THR A 8 -18.05 -6.40 1.89
CA THR A 8 -19.28 -5.98 2.58
C THR A 8 -19.04 -5.20 3.88
N PHE A 9 -17.79 -5.13 4.35
CA PHE A 9 -17.44 -4.42 5.58
C PHE A 9 -16.97 -3.00 5.28
N THR A 10 -17.34 -2.08 6.18
CA THR A 10 -16.92 -0.67 6.18
C THR A 10 -16.19 -0.27 7.46
N ASP A 11 -16.10 -1.18 8.44
CA ASP A 11 -15.46 -0.96 9.74
C ASP A 11 -14.13 -1.75 9.79
N PRO A 12 -12.97 -1.05 9.81
CA PRO A 12 -11.65 -1.69 9.89
C PRO A 12 -11.47 -2.58 11.11
N GLU A 13 -12.10 -2.27 12.25
CA GLU A 13 -11.97 -3.08 13.47
C GLU A 13 -12.69 -4.43 13.34
N LYS A 14 -13.83 -4.47 12.64
CA LYS A 14 -14.50 -5.73 12.30
C LYS A 14 -13.67 -6.56 11.33
N LEU A 15 -13.04 -5.92 10.35
CA LEU A 15 -12.12 -6.59 9.41
C LEU A 15 -10.91 -7.18 10.12
N ARG A 16 -10.31 -6.47 11.09
CA ARG A 16 -9.19 -7.01 11.89
C ARG A 16 -9.61 -8.23 12.71
N LYS A 17 -10.81 -8.23 13.27
CA LYS A 17 -11.38 -9.41 13.97
C LYS A 17 -11.62 -10.57 13.01
N LEU A 18 -12.19 -10.31 11.83
CA LEU A 18 -12.38 -11.32 10.79
C LEU A 18 -11.04 -11.90 10.33
N MET A 19 -10.05 -11.05 10.08
CA MET A 19 -8.68 -11.42 9.72
C MET A 19 -8.02 -12.31 10.79
N ALA A 20 -8.12 -11.95 12.07
CA ALA A 20 -7.57 -12.77 13.15
C ALA A 20 -8.20 -14.17 13.21
N ASN A 21 -9.51 -14.26 13.00
CA ASN A 21 -10.21 -15.55 12.89
C ASN A 21 -9.80 -16.33 11.64
N ALA A 22 -9.64 -15.65 10.51
CA ALA A 22 -9.21 -16.24 9.25
C ALA A 22 -7.83 -16.89 9.40
N VAL A 23 -6.87 -16.16 9.98
CA VAL A 23 -5.53 -16.68 10.28
C VAL A 23 -5.60 -17.89 11.21
N ARG A 24 -6.38 -17.80 12.32
CA ARG A 24 -6.54 -18.91 13.27
C ARG A 24 -7.12 -20.18 12.62
N LEU A 25 -7.95 -20.02 11.60
CA LEU A 25 -8.64 -21.11 10.91
C LEU A 25 -7.95 -21.55 9.61
N GLY A 26 -6.82 -20.94 9.24
CA GLY A 26 -6.07 -21.27 8.02
C GLY A 26 -6.67 -20.71 6.72
N TYR A 27 -7.54 -19.71 6.79
CA TYR A 27 -8.11 -19.03 5.61
C TYR A 27 -7.23 -17.86 5.18
N GLU A 28 -6.11 -18.16 4.51
CA GLU A 28 -5.11 -17.16 4.13
C GLU A 28 -5.65 -16.12 3.14
N ASP A 29 -6.40 -16.54 2.12
CA ASP A 29 -7.01 -15.61 1.14
C ASP A 29 -7.99 -14.63 1.80
N LEU A 30 -8.76 -15.10 2.79
CA LEU A 30 -9.67 -14.23 3.54
C LEU A 30 -8.89 -13.22 4.38
N ALA A 31 -7.82 -13.67 5.04
CA ALA A 31 -6.94 -12.78 5.79
C ALA A 31 -6.28 -11.73 4.87
N PHE A 32 -5.82 -12.16 3.70
CA PHE A 32 -5.26 -11.29 2.67
C PHE A 32 -6.27 -10.22 2.23
N ASN A 33 -7.47 -10.64 1.81
CA ASN A 33 -8.53 -9.73 1.36
C ASN A 33 -8.99 -8.76 2.46
N CYS A 34 -8.98 -9.17 3.73
CA CYS A 34 -9.24 -8.24 4.84
C CYS A 34 -8.20 -7.12 4.92
N LYS A 35 -6.90 -7.40 4.73
CA LYS A 35 -5.84 -6.37 4.74
C LYS A 35 -6.08 -5.34 3.65
N LEU A 36 -6.44 -5.82 2.45
CA LEU A 36 -6.70 -4.96 1.30
C LEU A 36 -7.92 -4.10 1.53
N ARG A 37 -9.00 -4.68 2.06
CA ARG A 37 -10.20 -3.91 2.37
C ARG A 37 -9.96 -2.84 3.42
N ILE A 38 -9.17 -3.12 4.45
CA ILE A 38 -8.77 -2.11 5.46
C ILE A 38 -8.03 -0.95 4.79
N ALA A 39 -7.12 -1.25 3.86
CA ALA A 39 -6.40 -0.25 3.09
C ALA A 39 -7.31 0.60 2.20
N GLU A 40 -8.22 -0.04 1.46
CA GLU A 40 -9.23 0.63 0.62
C GLU A 40 -10.10 1.60 1.43
N ILE A 41 -10.59 1.19 2.60
CA ILE A 41 -11.39 2.05 3.48
C ILE A 41 -10.60 3.28 3.92
N ALA A 42 -9.31 3.12 4.24
CA ALA A 42 -8.47 4.22 4.66
C ALA A 42 -8.22 5.23 3.54
N GLY A 43 -7.99 4.75 2.31
CA GLY A 43 -7.87 5.61 1.13
C GLY A 43 -9.19 6.31 0.78
N ALA A 44 -10.31 5.59 0.82
CA ALA A 44 -11.63 6.13 0.51
C ALA A 44 -12.08 7.28 1.42
N ALA A 45 -11.48 7.40 2.61
CA ALA A 45 -11.68 8.54 3.51
C ALA A 45 -10.98 9.83 3.04
N GLN A 46 -10.19 9.78 1.95
CA GLN A 46 -9.49 10.93 1.38
C GLN A 46 -10.16 11.42 0.11
N ASP A 47 -10.31 12.74 0.01
CA ASP A 47 -10.92 13.40 -1.14
C ASP A 47 -9.96 13.51 -2.33
N ASP A 48 -8.71 13.88 -2.07
CA ASP A 48 -7.66 13.98 -3.10
C ASP A 48 -7.21 12.60 -3.59
N VAL A 49 -6.97 12.49 -4.90
CA VAL A 49 -6.66 11.21 -5.54
C VAL A 49 -5.28 10.68 -5.13
N ILE A 50 -4.27 11.54 -5.00
CA ILE A 50 -2.92 11.14 -4.59
C ILE A 50 -2.92 10.77 -3.11
N GLU A 51 -3.61 11.53 -2.27
CA GLU A 51 -3.80 11.19 -0.85
C GLU A 51 -4.51 9.84 -0.72
N ARG A 52 -5.58 9.59 -1.48
CA ARG A 52 -6.32 8.31 -1.48
C ARG A 52 -5.42 7.13 -1.82
N GLU A 53 -4.67 7.22 -2.91
CA GLU A 53 -3.77 6.14 -3.31
C GLU A 53 -2.64 5.95 -2.30
N PHE A 54 -2.05 7.04 -1.82
CA PHE A 54 -1.00 7.00 -0.80
C PHE A 54 -1.47 6.33 0.50
N TRP A 55 -2.63 6.72 1.02
CA TRP A 55 -3.17 6.12 2.24
C TRP A 55 -3.56 4.66 2.06
N THR A 56 -4.05 4.29 0.87
CA THR A 56 -4.30 2.88 0.52
C THR A 56 -2.98 2.08 0.56
N ALA A 57 -1.95 2.55 -0.13
CA ALA A 57 -0.64 1.90 -0.16
C ALA A 57 0.01 1.78 1.23
N LEU A 58 0.02 2.89 1.99
CA LEU A 58 0.60 2.94 3.33
C LEU A 58 -0.06 1.94 4.27
N ILE A 59 -1.39 1.90 4.29
CA ILE A 59 -2.12 0.99 5.18
C ILE A 59 -1.96 -0.46 4.73
N ALA A 60 -1.97 -0.74 3.43
CA ALA A 60 -1.69 -2.09 2.92
C ALA A 60 -0.31 -2.58 3.39
N ALA A 61 0.74 -1.77 3.21
CA ALA A 61 2.07 -2.10 3.67
C ALA A 61 2.15 -2.32 5.20
N GLU A 62 1.46 -1.48 5.98
CA GLU A 62 1.38 -1.64 7.44
C GLU A 62 0.68 -2.95 7.86
N GLU A 63 -0.43 -3.31 7.22
CA GLU A 63 -1.17 -4.54 7.52
C GLU A 63 -0.39 -5.80 7.12
N PHE A 64 0.32 -5.78 5.98
CA PHE A 64 1.22 -6.87 5.59
C PHE A 64 2.40 -7.01 6.56
N LYS A 65 3.05 -5.90 6.91
CA LYS A 65 4.17 -5.88 7.86
C LYS A 65 3.74 -6.33 9.26
N ALA A 66 2.55 -5.93 9.70
CA ALA A 66 2.00 -6.34 10.99
C ALA A 66 1.73 -7.85 11.05
N ALA A 67 1.21 -8.42 9.97
CA ALA A 67 0.99 -9.86 9.86
C ALA A 67 2.30 -10.66 9.94
N ALA A 68 3.35 -10.22 9.24
CA ALA A 68 4.67 -10.86 9.29
C ALA A 68 5.32 -10.77 10.68
N ALA A 69 5.15 -9.64 11.38
CA ALA A 69 5.74 -9.43 12.70
C ALA A 69 4.91 -9.99 13.87
N GLY A 70 3.67 -10.44 13.63
CA GLY A 70 2.74 -10.89 14.67
C GLY A 70 2.29 -9.78 15.63
N LYS A 71 2.51 -8.50 15.28
CA LYS A 71 2.16 -7.32 16.09
C LYS A 71 1.88 -6.13 15.21
N THR A 72 1.11 -5.16 15.71
CA THR A 72 0.85 -3.92 14.98
C THR A 72 2.15 -3.22 14.62
N SER A 73 2.33 -2.92 13.33
CA SER A 73 3.49 -2.21 12.79
C SER A 73 3.00 -0.98 12.05
N ARG A 74 3.43 0.21 12.49
CA ARG A 74 3.16 1.48 11.81
C ARG A 74 4.45 2.06 11.23
N LEU A 75 4.38 2.57 10.01
CA LEU A 75 5.49 3.28 9.36
C LEU A 75 5.52 4.73 9.87
N ALA A 76 5.87 4.90 11.15
CA ALA A 76 5.79 6.18 11.87
C ALA A 76 6.56 7.31 11.17
N LYS A 77 7.77 7.04 10.66
CA LYS A 77 8.57 8.03 9.93
C LYS A 77 7.85 8.55 8.68
N ILE A 78 7.21 7.67 7.92
CA ILE A 78 6.43 8.02 6.73
C ILE A 78 5.22 8.87 7.12
N ARG A 79 4.47 8.48 8.15
CA ARG A 79 3.34 9.27 8.67
C ARG A 79 3.77 10.66 9.15
N THR A 80 4.91 10.76 9.82
CA THR A 80 5.46 12.06 10.25
C THR A 80 5.89 12.91 9.06
N LYS A 81 6.55 12.33 8.04
CA LYS A 81 6.92 13.04 6.81
C LYS A 81 5.66 13.51 6.08
N HIS A 82 4.66 12.64 5.91
CA HIS A 82 3.38 12.95 5.27
C HIS A 82 2.70 14.14 5.92
N ARG A 83 2.53 14.14 7.25
CA ARG A 83 1.93 15.28 7.98
C ARG A 83 2.63 16.61 7.71
N ARG A 84 3.93 16.60 7.38
CA ARG A 84 4.72 17.82 7.11
C ARG A 84 4.60 18.30 5.67
N VAL A 85 4.50 17.40 4.70
CA VAL A 85 4.67 17.75 3.27
C VAL A 85 3.54 17.29 2.35
N GLY A 86 2.59 16.49 2.85
CA GLY A 86 1.53 15.85 2.05
C GLY A 86 2.03 14.67 1.23
N ALA A 87 1.09 13.94 0.61
CA ALA A 87 1.39 12.74 -0.16
C ALA A 87 2.23 13.02 -1.41
N GLN A 88 1.83 14.00 -2.24
CA GLN A 88 2.51 14.27 -3.51
C GLN A 88 4.00 14.61 -3.32
N ARG A 89 4.33 15.52 -2.38
CA ARG A 89 5.74 15.86 -2.13
C ARG A 89 6.51 14.68 -1.53
N LEU A 90 5.87 13.93 -0.64
CA LEU A 90 6.50 12.75 -0.04
C LEU A 90 6.85 11.70 -1.09
N LEU A 91 5.94 11.41 -2.03
CA LEU A 91 6.15 10.49 -3.13
C LEU A 91 7.30 10.96 -4.04
N ALA A 92 7.31 12.24 -4.42
CA ALA A 92 8.39 12.82 -5.20
C ALA A 92 9.74 12.69 -4.50
N ASP A 93 9.82 13.01 -3.20
CA ASP A 93 11.05 12.88 -2.42
C ASP A 93 11.51 11.40 -2.37
N MET A 94 10.60 10.43 -2.21
CA MET A 94 10.93 9.01 -2.17
C MET A 94 11.50 8.48 -3.50
N MET A 95 11.10 9.05 -4.63
CA MET A 95 11.67 8.67 -5.93
C MET A 95 13.13 9.10 -6.05
N MET A 96 13.52 10.19 -5.38
CA MET A 96 14.88 10.71 -5.39
C MET A 96 15.82 9.99 -4.41
N GLU A 97 15.29 9.19 -3.49
CA GLU A 97 16.09 8.35 -2.60
C GLU A 97 16.72 7.19 -3.38
N GLU A 98 17.98 6.80 -3.11
CA GLU A 98 18.66 5.74 -3.86
C GLU A 98 18.01 4.36 -3.64
N ALA A 99 17.66 4.06 -2.38
CA ALA A 99 17.03 2.81 -2.01
C ALA A 99 15.51 2.82 -2.26
N VAL A 100 14.95 1.64 -2.47
CA VAL A 100 13.50 1.42 -2.32
C VAL A 100 13.14 1.42 -0.83
N SER A 101 11.87 1.68 -0.54
CA SER A 101 11.39 1.67 0.85
C SER A 101 11.05 0.26 1.34
N ASP A 102 11.07 0.01 2.65
CA ASP A 102 10.50 -1.21 3.24
C ASP A 102 9.08 -1.51 2.74
N GLY A 103 8.29 -0.47 2.48
CA GLY A 103 6.92 -0.60 1.97
C GLY A 103 6.89 -1.16 0.56
N PHE A 104 7.84 -0.76 -0.30
CA PHE A 104 8.00 -1.31 -1.64
C PHE A 104 8.28 -2.81 -1.57
N GLU A 105 9.30 -3.22 -0.82
CA GLU A 105 9.68 -4.63 -0.69
C GLU A 105 8.54 -5.47 -0.12
N THR A 106 7.85 -4.93 0.89
CA THR A 106 6.69 -5.60 1.52
C THR A 106 5.57 -5.85 0.51
N LEU A 107 5.23 -4.84 -0.30
CA LEU A 107 4.14 -4.94 -1.26
C LEU A 107 4.48 -5.87 -2.43
N VAL A 108 5.70 -5.76 -2.98
CA VAL A 108 6.17 -6.64 -4.06
C VAL A 108 6.21 -8.10 -3.59
N ALA A 109 6.71 -8.37 -2.38
CA ALA A 109 6.74 -9.73 -1.83
C ALA A 109 5.35 -10.37 -1.65
N HIS A 110 4.30 -9.56 -1.57
CA HIS A 110 2.90 -10.02 -1.46
C HIS A 110 2.13 -9.90 -2.78
N GLY A 111 2.82 -9.70 -3.91
CA GLY A 111 2.19 -9.59 -5.23
C GLY A 111 1.30 -8.36 -5.38
N ARG A 112 1.59 -7.29 -4.63
CA ARG A 112 0.83 -6.02 -4.64
C ARG A 112 1.66 -4.86 -5.19
N ALA A 113 2.38 -5.09 -6.27
CA ALA A 113 3.29 -4.10 -6.86
C ALA A 113 2.55 -2.84 -7.36
N GLU A 114 1.29 -2.95 -7.75
CA GLU A 114 0.43 -1.82 -8.13
C GLU A 114 0.14 -0.85 -6.99
N LEU A 115 0.30 -1.27 -5.73
CA LEU A 115 0.17 -0.40 -4.57
C LEU A 115 1.49 0.32 -4.19
N THR A 116 2.59 0.06 -4.89
CA THR A 116 3.87 0.72 -4.57
C THR A 116 3.80 2.23 -4.82
N CYS A 117 4.62 3.01 -4.12
CA CYS A 117 4.70 4.46 -4.32
C CYS A 117 5.15 4.80 -5.75
N GLU A 118 6.03 3.98 -6.30
CA GLU A 118 6.53 4.03 -7.66
C GLU A 118 5.38 3.82 -8.66
N ALA A 119 4.53 2.81 -8.46
CA ALA A 119 3.35 2.59 -9.30
C ALA A 119 2.36 3.76 -9.23
N ILE A 120 2.16 4.37 -8.06
CA ILE A 120 1.32 5.57 -7.91
C ILE A 120 1.90 6.73 -8.73
N VAL A 121 3.19 6.99 -8.63
CA VAL A 121 3.85 8.06 -9.42
C VAL A 121 3.69 7.81 -10.92
N LEU A 122 3.80 6.56 -11.38
CA LEU A 122 3.60 6.21 -12.79
C LEU A 122 2.14 6.26 -13.27
N ARG A 123 1.14 6.16 -12.39
CA ARG A 123 -0.27 6.34 -12.78
C ARG A 123 -0.66 7.81 -12.89
N HIS A 124 0.07 8.69 -12.21
CA HIS A 124 -0.20 10.12 -12.13
C HIS A 124 0.99 10.94 -12.63
N GLU A 125 1.67 10.49 -13.70
CA GLU A 125 2.94 11.08 -14.17
C GLU A 125 2.84 12.60 -14.43
N ASP A 126 1.66 13.08 -14.83
CA ASP A 126 1.37 14.49 -15.09
C ASP A 126 1.41 15.39 -13.83
N GLN A 127 1.34 14.79 -12.64
CA GLN A 127 1.44 15.46 -11.35
C GLN A 127 2.87 15.47 -10.77
N PHE A 128 3.82 14.81 -11.43
CA PHE A 128 5.20 14.69 -10.96
C PHE A 128 6.20 15.26 -11.96
N SER A 129 7.42 15.54 -11.48
CA SER A 129 8.50 15.93 -12.39
C SER A 129 8.93 14.73 -13.24
N VAL A 130 9.42 15.02 -14.44
CA VAL A 130 9.98 13.99 -15.34
C VAL A 130 11.07 13.16 -14.65
N ASP A 131 11.89 13.80 -13.81
CA ASP A 131 12.93 13.10 -13.04
C ASP A 131 12.34 12.10 -12.04
N ALA A 132 11.29 12.49 -11.30
CA ALA A 132 10.62 11.60 -10.36
C ALA A 132 9.94 10.41 -11.05
N VAL A 133 9.30 10.66 -12.20
CA VAL A 133 8.68 9.62 -13.04
C VAL A 133 9.74 8.64 -13.57
N ASN A 134 10.85 9.16 -14.09
CA ASN A 134 11.95 8.32 -14.58
C ASN A 134 12.59 7.49 -13.46
N ALA A 135 12.75 8.09 -12.27
CA ALA A 135 13.26 7.37 -11.10
C ALA A 135 12.30 6.27 -10.63
N ALA A 136 10.99 6.54 -10.58
CA ALA A 136 9.96 5.53 -10.27
C ALA A 136 10.04 4.34 -11.23
N ARG A 137 10.09 4.63 -12.53
CA ARG A 137 10.22 3.62 -13.60
C ARG A 137 11.48 2.78 -13.42
N LYS A 138 12.61 3.43 -13.16
CA LYS A 138 13.90 2.76 -12.94
C LYS A 138 13.83 1.82 -11.74
N LYS A 139 13.31 2.29 -10.61
CA LYS A 139 13.20 1.48 -9.37
C LYS A 139 12.39 0.21 -9.59
N LEU A 140 11.25 0.30 -10.26
CA LEU A 140 10.42 -0.87 -10.60
C LEU A 140 11.18 -1.87 -11.49
N MET A 141 11.82 -1.37 -12.55
CA MET A 141 12.59 -2.22 -13.47
C MET A 141 13.79 -2.89 -12.81
N ASP A 142 14.54 -2.16 -11.98
CA ASP A 142 15.70 -2.69 -11.25
C ASP A 142 15.32 -3.84 -10.30
N HIS A 143 14.07 -3.85 -9.81
CA HIS A 143 13.53 -4.88 -8.91
C HIS A 143 12.66 -5.91 -9.63
N GLY A 144 12.70 -5.95 -10.97
CA GLY A 144 12.02 -6.97 -11.77
C GLY A 144 10.49 -6.88 -11.77
N VAL A 145 9.92 -5.73 -11.39
CA VAL A 145 8.47 -5.49 -11.46
C VAL A 145 8.09 -5.15 -12.90
N ALA A 146 7.20 -5.93 -13.50
CA ALA A 146 6.75 -5.66 -14.85
C ALA A 146 5.72 -4.51 -14.87
N MET A 147 5.68 -3.74 -15.95
CA MET A 147 4.69 -2.67 -16.11
C MET A 147 3.25 -3.20 -16.17
N THR A 148 3.07 -4.48 -16.49
CA THR A 148 1.77 -5.16 -16.40
C THR A 148 1.31 -5.38 -14.96
N ASP A 149 2.22 -5.46 -14.01
CA ASP A 149 1.93 -5.76 -12.60
C ASP A 149 1.53 -4.50 -11.81
N ILE A 150 1.62 -3.33 -12.45
CA ILE A 150 1.25 -2.03 -11.87
C ILE A 150 -0.01 -1.43 -12.50
N ALA A 151 -0.57 -2.10 -13.52
CA ALA A 151 -1.86 -1.74 -14.11
C ALA A 151 -2.98 -2.14 -13.14
N ALA A 152 -3.69 -1.14 -12.62
CA ALA A 152 -4.87 -1.34 -11.79
C ALA A 152 -6.14 -1.52 -12.64
#